data_AF-G3XXA3-F1
#
_entry.id   AF-G3XXA3-F1
#
_cell.length_a   1.000
_cell.length_b   1.000
_cell.length_c   1.000
_cell.angle_alpha   90.00
_cell.angle_beta   90.00
_cell.angle_gamma   90.00
#
_symmetry.space_group_name_H-M   'P 1'
#
loop_
_entity.id
_entity.type
_entity.pdbx_description
1 polymer ?
#
loop_
_entity_poly.entity_id
_entity_poly.type
_entity_poly.pdbx_seq_one_letter_code
_entity_poly.pdbx_strand_id
1 'polypeptide(L)'
;MGLGIIHTEDGRELSADIVVAADGFGTESHFVVVDYPTRAISTGYCIDYPTSMLKNTPALSKALAECGRPQWQSWSTGVTPEQMAAAIPGLQSWDHLLAELIKNTPPDTIVRRELCLRNPQPKWTSESGCIVQTGDAARSLLPTSANGAAMALEDSMSLADCLRLGGKEEAVVATKVHQDLRCVIFELFPKALR
;
A
#
# COMPACT_ATOMS: atom_id res chain seq x y z
N MET A 1 -26.19 13.34 -10.97
CA MET A 1 -25.06 12.65 -10.33
C MET A 1 -24.14 12.17 -11.44
N GLY A 2 -22.83 12.43 -11.33
CA GLY A 2 -21.86 11.84 -12.25
C GLY A 2 -21.64 10.36 -11.90
N LEU A 3 -21.11 9.59 -12.84
CA LEU A 3 -20.65 8.23 -12.58
C LEU A 3 -19.13 8.25 -12.43
N GLY A 4 -18.59 7.39 -11.57
CA GLY A 4 -17.19 7.02 -11.63
C GLY A 4 -16.97 6.12 -12.84
N ILE A 5 -15.93 6.41 -13.63
CA ILE A 5 -15.58 5.66 -14.84
C ILE A 5 -14.18 5.08 -14.66
N ILE A 6 -14.01 3.81 -15.01
CA ILE A 6 -12.72 3.14 -15.07
C ILE A 6 -12.49 2.56 -16.46
N HIS A 7 -11.28 2.72 -16.96
CA HIS A 7 -10.82 2.08 -18.19
C HIS A 7 -9.87 0.95 -17.81
N THR A 8 -10.16 -0.25 -18.29
CA THR A 8 -9.35 -1.44 -18.03
C THR A 8 -8.27 -1.61 -19.11
N GLU A 9 -7.22 -2.36 -18.80
CA GLU A 9 -6.12 -2.63 -19.75
C GLU A 9 -6.58 -3.32 -21.04
N ASP A 10 -7.66 -4.12 -20.98
CA ASP A 10 -8.28 -4.77 -22.13
C ASP A 10 -9.22 -3.85 -22.92
N GLY A 11 -9.24 -2.55 -22.61
CA GLY A 11 -9.97 -1.52 -23.35
C GLY A 11 -11.45 -1.41 -23.01
N ARG A 12 -11.93 -2.09 -21.96
CA ARG A 12 -13.32 -1.93 -21.50
C ARG A 12 -13.47 -0.65 -20.68
N GLU A 13 -14.67 -0.10 -20.75
CA GLU A 13 -15.11 0.98 -19.88
C GLU A 13 -16.15 0.43 -18.91
N LEU A 14 -15.93 0.62 -17.61
CA LEU A 14 -16.91 0.29 -16.58
C LEU A 14 -17.32 1.57 -15.87
N SER A 15 -18.59 1.65 -15.49
CA SER A 15 -19.11 2.78 -14.72
C SER A 15 -19.88 2.31 -13.50
N ALA A 16 -19.84 3.13 -12.44
CA ALA A 16 -20.55 2.88 -11.20
C ALA A 16 -20.92 4.21 -10.53
N ASP A 17 -21.87 4.16 -9.59
CA ASP A 17 -22.19 5.30 -8.74
C ASP A 17 -20.95 5.76 -7.97
N ILE A 18 -20.18 4.80 -7.44
CA ILE A 18 -18.92 5.02 -6.70
C ILE A 18 -17.84 4.03 -7.18
N VAL A 19 -16.64 4.53 -7.40
CA VAL A 19 -15.41 3.76 -7.65
C VAL A 19 -14.50 3.87 -6.44
N VAL A 20 -14.13 2.71 -5.87
CA VAL A 20 -13.18 2.64 -4.75
C VAL A 20 -11.79 2.32 -5.29
N ALA A 21 -10.89 3.30 -5.23
CA ALA A 21 -9.49 3.15 -5.59
C ALA A 21 -8.68 2.60 -4.41
N ALA A 22 -8.42 1.29 -4.45
CA ALA A 22 -7.58 0.56 -3.51
C ALA A 22 -6.34 -0.05 -4.22
N ASP A 23 -5.83 0.67 -5.21
CA ASP A 23 -4.71 0.29 -6.10
C ASP A 23 -3.32 0.49 -5.46
N GLY A 24 -3.29 0.97 -4.22
CA GLY A 24 -2.13 0.93 -3.34
C GLY A 24 -1.04 1.94 -3.70
N PHE A 25 0.22 1.56 -3.47
CA PHE A 25 1.33 2.52 -3.51
C PHE A 25 1.66 3.03 -4.92
N GLY A 26 1.32 2.26 -5.97
CA GLY A 26 1.42 2.67 -7.38
C GLY A 26 0.16 3.33 -7.90
N THR A 27 -0.62 4.00 -7.03
CA THR A 27 -1.95 4.49 -7.39
C THR A 27 -1.92 5.48 -8.57
N GLU A 28 -2.76 5.21 -9.56
CA GLU A 28 -3.01 6.11 -10.70
C GLU A 28 -4.19 7.04 -10.41
N SER A 29 -5.02 6.69 -9.42
CA SER A 29 -6.20 7.49 -9.04
C SER A 29 -5.86 8.89 -8.51
N HIS A 30 -4.62 9.14 -8.10
CA HIS A 30 -4.18 10.48 -7.72
C HIS A 30 -4.39 11.53 -8.81
N PHE A 31 -4.21 11.16 -10.08
CA PHE A 31 -4.39 12.10 -11.17
C PHE A 31 -5.82 12.67 -11.21
N VAL A 32 -6.80 11.90 -10.74
CA VAL A 32 -8.22 12.28 -10.73
C VAL A 32 -8.65 12.89 -9.38
N VAL A 33 -7.95 12.57 -8.30
CA VAL A 33 -8.36 12.96 -6.94
C VAL A 33 -7.62 14.20 -6.44
N VAL A 34 -6.31 14.29 -6.69
CA VAL A 34 -5.45 15.39 -6.24
C VAL A 34 -4.87 16.20 -7.40
N ASP A 35 -5.22 15.89 -8.65
CA ASP A 35 -4.81 16.57 -9.89
C ASP A 35 -3.30 16.49 -10.23
N TYR A 36 -2.52 15.67 -9.53
CA TYR A 36 -1.13 15.37 -9.87
C TYR A 36 -0.69 14.01 -9.36
N PRO A 37 0.19 13.28 -10.07
CA PRO A 37 0.71 12.01 -9.59
C PRO A 37 1.63 12.26 -8.39
N THR A 38 1.17 11.92 -7.18
CA THR A 38 2.07 11.95 -6.02
C THR A 38 2.89 10.67 -5.97
N ARG A 39 4.09 10.74 -6.54
CA ARG A 39 5.08 9.67 -6.45
C ARG A 39 5.60 9.57 -5.03
N ALA A 40 5.88 8.34 -4.61
CA ALA A 40 6.58 8.15 -3.36
C ALA A 40 8.06 8.47 -3.47
N ILE A 41 8.61 8.87 -2.34
CA ILE A 41 9.99 9.30 -2.15
C ILE A 41 10.71 8.19 -1.39
N SER A 42 11.85 7.75 -1.93
CA SER A 42 12.72 6.84 -1.20
C SER A 42 13.24 7.49 0.07
N THR A 43 13.24 6.74 1.17
CA THR A 43 13.86 7.16 2.43
C THR A 43 15.37 6.89 2.44
N GLY A 44 15.91 6.18 1.45
CA GLY A 44 17.27 5.65 1.45
C GLY A 44 17.47 4.38 2.29
N TYR A 45 16.41 3.90 2.95
CA TYR A 45 16.45 2.66 3.74
C TYR A 45 15.75 1.52 3.02
N CYS A 46 16.08 0.29 3.40
CA CYS A 46 15.40 -0.92 2.93
C CYS A 46 15.16 -1.90 4.07
N ILE A 47 14.24 -2.83 3.85
CA ILE A 47 14.04 -4.01 4.69
C ILE A 47 14.33 -5.25 3.83
N ASP A 48 15.23 -6.08 4.33
CA ASP A 48 15.51 -7.40 3.78
C ASP A 48 14.81 -8.46 4.64
N TYR A 49 14.06 -9.37 4.01
CA TYR A 49 13.46 -10.49 4.73
C TYR A 49 13.51 -11.79 3.92
N PRO A 50 13.81 -12.93 4.59
CA PRO A 50 13.77 -14.23 3.95
C PRO A 50 12.33 -14.69 3.74
N THR A 51 12.01 -15.08 2.50
CA THR A 51 10.73 -15.68 2.09
C THR A 51 10.76 -17.20 2.12
N SER A 52 11.89 -17.82 2.45
CA SER A 52 12.05 -19.28 2.53
C SER A 52 11.01 -19.92 3.43
N MET A 53 10.65 -19.26 4.54
CA MET A 53 9.63 -19.70 5.49
C MET A 53 8.19 -19.54 4.94
N LEU A 54 7.97 -18.62 4.01
CA LEU A 54 6.65 -18.34 3.43
C LEU A 54 6.31 -19.32 2.30
N LYS A 55 7.32 -19.78 1.53
CA LYS A 55 7.14 -20.65 0.34
C LYS A 55 6.41 -21.98 0.64
N ASN A 56 6.46 -22.48 1.87
CA ASN A 56 5.85 -23.75 2.27
C ASN A 56 4.52 -23.59 3.03
N THR A 57 3.94 -22.39 3.09
CA THR A 57 2.68 -22.16 3.81
C THR A 57 1.48 -22.54 2.92
N PRO A 58 0.67 -23.55 3.28
CA PRO A 58 -0.46 -24.01 2.44
C PRO A 58 -1.48 -22.90 2.14
N ALA A 59 -1.72 -22.02 3.12
CA ALA A 59 -2.61 -20.87 2.97
C ALA A 59 -2.10 -19.87 1.92
N LEU A 60 -0.78 -19.62 1.88
CA LEU A 60 -0.18 -18.72 0.90
C LEU A 60 -0.20 -19.34 -0.51
N SER A 61 0.12 -20.63 -0.62
CA SER A 61 0.05 -21.34 -1.91
C SER A 61 -1.35 -21.37 -2.49
N LYS A 62 -2.37 -21.57 -1.64
CA LYS A 62 -3.78 -21.48 -2.04
C LYS A 62 -4.16 -20.08 -2.51
N ALA A 63 -3.81 -19.05 -1.74
CA ALA A 63 -4.06 -17.65 -2.11
C ALA A 63 -3.37 -17.26 -3.43
N LEU A 64 -2.13 -17.70 -3.67
CA LEU A 64 -1.41 -17.44 -4.93
C LEU A 64 -2.02 -18.17 -6.13
N ALA A 65 -2.62 -19.34 -5.92
CA ALA A 65 -3.32 -20.08 -6.96
C ALA A 65 -4.69 -19.44 -7.30
N GLU A 66 -5.40 -18.94 -6.29
CA GLU A 66 -6.74 -18.34 -6.44
C GLU A 66 -6.69 -16.89 -6.95
N CYS A 67 -5.74 -16.10 -6.46
CA CYS A 67 -5.62 -14.67 -6.79
C CYS A 67 -4.62 -14.41 -7.93
N GLY A 68 -3.97 -15.45 -8.45
CA GLY A 68 -2.80 -15.34 -9.32
C GLY A 68 -1.57 -14.84 -8.55
N ARG A 69 -0.38 -14.93 -9.19
CA ARG A 69 0.77 -14.18 -8.68
C ARG A 69 0.43 -12.71 -8.86
N PRO A 70 0.35 -11.92 -7.80
CA PRO A 70 0.11 -10.50 -7.98
C PRO A 70 1.34 -9.98 -8.75
N GLN A 71 1.15 -9.10 -9.76
CA GLN A 71 2.23 -8.61 -10.66
C GLN A 71 3.38 -7.84 -9.93
N TRP A 72 3.41 -7.91 -8.60
CA TRP A 72 4.37 -7.33 -7.66
C TRP A 72 5.82 -7.83 -7.78
N GLN A 73 6.18 -8.55 -8.86
CA GLN A 73 7.60 -8.82 -9.15
C GLN A 73 8.39 -7.53 -9.38
N SER A 74 7.73 -6.41 -9.73
CA SER A 74 8.39 -5.08 -9.77
C SER A 74 8.82 -4.55 -8.39
N TRP A 75 8.44 -5.22 -7.29
CA TRP A 75 8.76 -4.83 -5.93
C TRP A 75 9.79 -5.73 -5.24
N SER A 76 10.40 -6.70 -5.92
CA SER A 76 11.33 -7.65 -5.28
C SER A 76 12.62 -7.73 -6.09
N THR A 77 13.68 -7.07 -5.63
CA THR A 77 15.02 -7.52 -6.01
C THR A 77 15.40 -8.67 -5.10
N GLY A 78 15.60 -9.85 -5.71
CA GLY A 78 16.28 -10.94 -5.02
C GLY A 78 17.69 -10.47 -4.68
N VAL A 79 18.04 -10.48 -3.40
CA VAL A 79 19.41 -10.19 -2.95
C VAL A 79 20.03 -11.48 -2.41
N THR A 80 21.35 -11.62 -2.59
CA THR A 80 22.06 -12.77 -2.04
C THR A 80 22.33 -12.56 -0.54
N PRO A 81 22.55 -13.63 0.24
CA PRO A 81 22.98 -13.53 1.63
C PRO A 81 24.23 -12.66 1.81
N GLU A 82 25.17 -12.71 0.86
CA GLU A 82 26.39 -11.90 0.87
C GLU A 82 26.08 -10.43 0.66
N GLN A 83 25.16 -10.09 -0.25
CA GLN A 83 24.71 -8.72 -0.48
C GLN A 83 23.94 -8.15 0.71
N MET A 84 23.14 -8.98 1.39
CA MET A 84 22.47 -8.62 2.64
C MET A 84 23.51 -8.39 3.75
N ALA A 85 24.46 -9.31 3.92
CA ALA A 85 25.50 -9.21 4.93
C ALA A 85 26.41 -7.98 4.74
N ALA A 86 26.77 -7.66 3.49
CA ALA A 86 27.57 -6.48 3.16
C ALA A 86 26.82 -5.16 3.39
N ALA A 87 25.48 -5.18 3.32
CA ALA A 87 24.64 -4.02 3.54
C ALA A 87 24.39 -3.69 5.02
N ILE A 88 24.74 -4.59 5.95
CA ILE A 88 24.55 -4.41 7.39
C ILE A 88 25.87 -3.91 8.02
N PRO A 89 25.96 -2.62 8.41
CA PRO A 89 27.16 -2.10 9.05
C PRO A 89 27.42 -2.80 10.38
N GLY A 90 28.66 -3.28 10.59
CA GLY A 90 29.06 -3.90 11.85
C GLY A 90 28.51 -5.31 12.09
N LEU A 91 28.02 -6.02 11.06
CA LEU A 91 27.53 -7.40 11.21
C LEU A 91 28.56 -8.35 11.87
N GLN A 92 29.87 -8.10 11.69
CA GLN A 92 30.94 -8.89 12.31
C GLN A 92 30.99 -8.76 13.84
N SER A 93 30.42 -7.70 14.41
CA SER A 93 30.35 -7.50 15.87
C SER A 93 29.02 -7.94 16.48
N TRP A 94 28.10 -8.48 15.67
CA TRP A 94 26.84 -9.03 16.17
C TRP A 94 27.06 -10.43 16.77
N ASP A 95 26.04 -10.93 17.48
CA ASP A 95 26.03 -12.30 17.96
C ASP A 95 26.26 -13.29 16.80
N HIS A 96 27.13 -14.27 17.03
CA HIS A 96 27.56 -15.24 16.02
C HIS A 96 26.39 -15.97 15.38
N LEU A 97 25.35 -16.30 16.17
CA LEU A 97 24.17 -17.00 15.67
C LEU A 97 23.38 -16.16 14.67
N LEU A 98 23.29 -14.83 14.88
CA LEU A 98 22.61 -13.93 13.96
C LEU A 98 23.39 -13.76 12.65
N ALA A 99 24.71 -13.63 12.75
CA ALA A 99 25.57 -13.53 11.57
C ALA A 99 25.54 -14.83 10.74
N GLU A 100 25.54 -16.00 11.40
CA GLU A 100 25.38 -17.29 10.73
C GLU A 100 24.00 -17.47 10.11
N LEU A 101 22.92 -17.06 10.78
CA LEU A 101 21.56 -17.14 10.26
C LEU A 101 21.41 -16.37 8.95
N ILE A 102 21.94 -15.14 8.90
CA ILE A 102 21.91 -14.30 7.68
C ILE A 102 22.68 -14.98 6.55
N LYS A 103 23.92 -15.43 6.81
CA LYS A 103 24.77 -16.09 5.80
C LYS A 103 24.18 -17.40 5.28
N ASN A 104 23.46 -18.15 6.11
CA ASN A 104 22.84 -19.44 5.72
C ASN A 104 21.43 -19.30 5.16
N THR A 105 20.93 -18.07 4.98
CA THR A 105 19.64 -17.87 4.33
C THR A 105 19.69 -18.42 2.90
N PRO A 106 18.71 -19.23 2.44
CA PRO A 106 18.80 -19.81 1.10
C PRO A 106 18.88 -18.74 0.00
N PRO A 107 19.74 -18.92 -1.02
CA PRO A 107 19.79 -18.02 -2.18
C PRO A 107 18.40 -17.87 -2.83
N ASP A 108 18.13 -16.71 -3.43
CA ASP A 108 16.85 -16.39 -4.09
C ASP A 108 15.61 -16.49 -3.18
N THR A 109 15.83 -16.39 -1.87
CA THR A 109 14.75 -16.27 -0.89
C THR A 109 14.71 -14.94 -0.18
N ILE A 110 15.75 -14.10 -0.28
CA ILE A 110 15.75 -12.79 0.36
C ILE A 110 15.10 -11.79 -0.58
N VAL A 111 14.10 -11.09 -0.07
CA VAL A 111 13.46 -9.97 -0.76
C VAL A 111 13.94 -8.69 -0.11
N ARG A 112 14.56 -7.81 -0.90
CA ARG A 112 14.87 -6.44 -0.50
C ARG A 112 13.72 -5.51 -0.88
N ARG A 113 13.23 -4.74 0.08
CA ARG A 113 12.20 -3.72 -0.12
C ARG A 113 12.72 -2.35 0.24
N GLU A 114 12.79 -1.46 -0.74
CA GLU A 114 13.04 -0.05 -0.47
C GLU A 114 11.88 0.54 0.34
N LEU A 115 12.23 1.28 1.38
CA LEU A 115 11.28 2.01 2.20
C LEU A 115 11.00 3.34 1.53
N CYS A 116 9.82 3.43 0.92
CA CYS A 116 9.36 4.64 0.28
C CYS A 116 8.17 5.21 1.05
N LEU A 117 8.07 6.53 1.11
CA LEU A 117 6.98 7.25 1.78
C LEU A 117 6.40 8.28 0.83
N ARG A 118 5.11 8.54 0.98
CA ARG A 118 4.42 9.63 0.32
C ARG A 118 4.02 10.69 1.34
N ASN A 119 4.11 11.96 0.96
CA ASN A 119 3.50 13.01 1.75
C ASN A 119 1.99 12.79 1.84
N PRO A 120 1.36 12.99 3.01
CA PRO A 120 -0.09 12.88 3.16
C PRO A 120 -0.81 13.77 2.14
N GLN A 121 -1.85 13.22 1.51
CA GLN A 121 -2.68 13.96 0.58
C GLN A 121 -3.86 14.59 1.32
N PRO A 122 -4.20 15.86 1.04
CA PRO A 122 -5.27 16.58 1.73
C PRO A 122 -6.68 16.13 1.30
N LYS A 123 -6.78 15.30 0.26
CA LYS A 123 -8.02 14.91 -0.40
C LYS A 123 -7.88 13.48 -0.92
N TRP A 124 -8.86 12.64 -0.62
CA TRP A 124 -8.97 11.23 -1.02
C TRP A 124 -10.18 10.97 -1.92
N THR A 125 -11.10 11.93 -2.05
CA THR A 125 -12.24 11.84 -2.96
C THR A 125 -12.07 12.75 -4.15
N SER A 126 -12.51 12.37 -5.34
CA SER A 126 -12.59 13.29 -6.49
C SER A 126 -13.50 14.48 -6.19
N GLU A 127 -13.45 15.54 -7.01
CA GLU A 127 -14.35 16.69 -6.85
C GLU A 127 -15.83 16.29 -6.87
N SER A 128 -16.17 15.37 -7.78
CA SER A 128 -17.50 14.77 -7.89
C SER A 128 -17.86 13.81 -6.74
N GLY A 129 -16.89 13.39 -5.91
CA GLY A 129 -17.02 12.37 -4.86
C GLY A 129 -17.35 10.95 -5.36
N CYS A 130 -17.37 10.74 -6.68
CA CYS A 130 -17.66 9.44 -7.29
C CYS A 130 -16.45 8.49 -7.30
N ILE A 131 -15.24 9.01 -7.02
CA ILE A 131 -14.02 8.22 -6.87
C ILE A 131 -13.46 8.49 -5.49
N VAL A 132 -13.16 7.44 -4.72
CA VAL A 132 -12.60 7.54 -3.36
C VAL A 132 -11.41 6.61 -3.20
N GLN A 133 -10.31 7.13 -2.67
CA GLN A 133 -9.09 6.37 -2.38
C GLN A 133 -9.16 5.75 -0.98
N THR A 134 -8.60 4.55 -0.83
CA THR A 134 -8.48 3.85 0.46
C THR A 134 -7.13 3.15 0.59
N GLY A 135 -6.72 2.81 1.82
CA GLY A 135 -5.46 2.11 2.07
C GLY A 135 -4.25 2.88 1.53
N ASP A 136 -3.29 2.17 0.94
CA ASP A 136 -2.03 2.76 0.45
C ASP A 136 -2.20 3.80 -0.68
N ALA A 137 -3.34 3.81 -1.37
CA ALA A 137 -3.69 4.83 -2.35
C ALA A 137 -3.99 6.17 -1.66
N ALA A 138 -4.76 6.14 -0.58
CA ALA A 138 -5.08 7.32 0.25
C ALA A 138 -3.92 7.73 1.16
N ARG A 139 -3.22 6.75 1.73
CA ARG A 139 -2.19 6.94 2.75
C ARG A 139 -1.10 5.90 2.67
N SER A 140 0.13 6.31 2.36
CA SER A 140 1.27 5.38 2.37
C SER A 140 1.99 5.43 3.72
N LEU A 141 2.17 4.28 4.36
CA LEU A 141 2.91 4.15 5.62
C LEU A 141 4.18 3.33 5.43
N LEU A 142 5.17 3.58 6.29
CA LEU A 142 6.29 2.67 6.40
C LEU A 142 5.81 1.32 6.99
N PRO A 143 6.28 0.18 6.45
CA PRO A 143 5.98 -1.15 6.99
C PRO A 143 6.29 -1.30 8.49
N THR A 144 7.28 -0.55 8.98
CA THR A 144 7.66 -0.50 10.42
C THR A 144 6.55 0.01 11.33
N SER A 145 5.55 0.73 10.79
CA SER A 145 4.37 1.13 11.56
C SER A 145 3.48 -0.05 11.97
N ALA A 146 3.60 -1.20 11.27
CA ALA A 146 2.75 -2.39 11.44
C ALA A 146 1.23 -2.14 11.34
N ASN A 147 0.81 -0.95 10.91
CA ASN A 147 -0.59 -0.50 10.98
C ASN A 147 -1.25 -0.28 9.61
N GLY A 148 -0.51 -0.39 8.50
CA GLY A 148 -1.06 -0.14 7.16
C GLY A 148 -2.27 -1.01 6.81
N ALA A 149 -2.16 -2.31 7.04
CA ALA A 149 -3.27 -3.23 6.82
C ALA A 149 -4.47 -2.95 7.74
N ALA A 150 -4.22 -2.67 9.03
CA ALA A 150 -5.27 -2.33 9.98
C ALA A 150 -6.00 -1.03 9.57
N MET A 151 -5.28 0.00 9.15
CA MET A 151 -5.87 1.24 8.66
C MET A 151 -6.66 1.06 7.37
N ALA A 152 -6.22 0.20 6.45
CA ALA A 152 -6.98 -0.11 5.25
C ALA A 152 -8.31 -0.82 5.57
N LEU A 153 -8.33 -1.68 6.60
CA LEU A 153 -9.56 -2.28 7.12
C LEU A 153 -10.47 -1.24 7.76
N GLU A 154 -9.92 -0.34 8.59
CA GLU A 154 -10.69 0.78 9.15
C GLU A 154 -11.27 1.69 8.06
N ASP A 155 -10.51 1.95 6.99
CA ASP A 155 -10.97 2.74 5.86
C ASP A 155 -12.14 2.02 5.17
N SER A 156 -12.02 0.71 4.95
CA SER A 156 -13.08 -0.12 4.35
C SER A 156 -14.36 -0.12 5.19
N MET A 157 -14.24 -0.30 6.51
CA MET A 157 -15.38 -0.30 7.43
C MET A 157 -16.05 1.07 7.49
N SER A 158 -15.26 2.13 7.64
CA SER A 158 -15.76 3.51 7.68
C SER A 158 -16.50 3.88 6.39
N LEU A 159 -15.92 3.55 5.22
CA LEU A 159 -16.55 3.84 3.94
C LEU A 159 -17.87 3.08 3.77
N ALA A 160 -17.89 1.79 4.11
CA ALA A 160 -19.08 0.97 4.04
C ALA A 160 -20.21 1.52 4.93
N ASP A 161 -19.90 1.94 6.15
CA ASP A 161 -20.90 2.54 7.05
C ASP A 161 -21.38 3.90 6.57
N CYS A 162 -20.49 4.75 6.04
CA CYS A 162 -20.89 6.03 5.46
C CYS A 162 -21.84 5.83 4.27
N LEU A 163 -21.51 4.92 3.36
CA LEU A 163 -22.36 4.60 2.19
C LEU A 163 -23.71 4.03 2.63
N ARG A 164 -23.72 3.15 3.65
CA ARG A 164 -24.95 2.60 4.21
C ARG A 164 -25.85 3.67 4.84
N LEU A 165 -25.26 4.63 5.55
CA LEU A 165 -25.99 5.72 6.21
C LEU A 165 -26.47 6.79 5.23
N GLY A 166 -25.69 7.12 4.20
CA GLY A 166 -26.08 8.06 3.15
C GLY A 166 -27.11 7.47 2.18
N GLY A 167 -27.09 6.15 1.99
CA GLY A 167 -27.93 5.50 0.98
C GLY A 167 -27.54 5.91 -0.44
N LYS A 168 -28.36 5.52 -1.43
CA LYS A 168 -28.03 5.72 -2.84
C LYS A 168 -27.98 7.21 -3.24
N GLU A 169 -28.88 8.01 -2.68
CA GLU A 169 -29.03 9.43 -3.04
C GLU A 169 -27.84 10.29 -2.56
N GLU A 170 -27.26 9.94 -1.41
CA GLU A 170 -26.16 10.68 -0.80
C GLU A 170 -24.83 9.90 -0.85
N ALA A 171 -24.70 8.90 -1.74
CA ALA A 171 -23.50 8.08 -1.85
C ALA A 171 -22.22 8.92 -2.08
N VAL A 172 -22.33 10.00 -2.87
CA VAL A 172 -21.25 10.96 -3.12
C VAL A 172 -20.90 11.79 -1.88
N VAL A 173 -21.88 12.15 -1.06
CA VAL A 173 -21.63 12.87 0.19
C VAL A 173 -21.00 11.93 1.21
N ALA A 174 -21.46 10.68 1.26
CA ALA A 174 -20.90 9.64 2.12
C ALA A 174 -19.41 9.40 1.89
N THR A 175 -18.90 9.44 0.65
CA THR A 175 -17.45 9.32 0.40
C THR A 175 -16.67 10.49 0.98
N LYS A 176 -17.22 11.72 0.90
CA LYS A 176 -16.60 12.92 1.49
C LYS A 176 -16.62 12.88 3.02
N VAL A 177 -17.72 12.41 3.62
CA VAL A 177 -17.80 12.17 5.07
C VAL A 177 -16.76 11.15 5.51
N HIS A 178 -16.61 10.04 4.77
CA HIS A 178 -15.57 9.05 5.03
C HIS A 178 -14.16 9.68 5.02
N GLN A 179 -13.85 10.50 4.01
CA GLN A 179 -12.59 11.24 3.95
C GLN A 179 -12.41 12.10 5.20
N ASP A 180 -13.40 12.90 5.58
CA ASP A 180 -13.28 13.81 6.72
C ASP A 180 -13.07 13.04 8.05
N LEU A 181 -13.73 11.89 8.22
CA LEU A 181 -13.54 11.04 9.40
C LEU A 181 -12.14 10.41 9.46
N ARG A 182 -11.54 10.10 8.30
CA ARG A 182 -10.34 9.27 8.21
C ARG A 182 -9.06 10.04 7.89
N CYS A 183 -9.17 11.20 7.25
CA CYS A 183 -8.05 12.07 6.86
C CYS A 183 -7.49 12.89 8.04
N VAL A 184 -8.33 13.22 9.03
CA VAL A 184 -7.93 14.03 10.21
C VAL A 184 -6.88 13.35 11.08
N ILE A 185 -6.77 12.01 11.04
CA ILE A 185 -5.76 11.24 11.77
C ILE A 185 -4.31 11.64 11.37
N PHE A 186 -4.12 12.38 10.26
CA PHE A 186 -2.80 12.78 9.77
C PHE A 186 -2.26 14.12 10.26
N GLU A 187 -3.07 15.05 10.79
CA GLU A 187 -2.55 16.34 11.27
C GLU A 187 -1.65 16.22 12.51
N LEU A 188 -1.62 15.04 13.14
CA LEU A 188 -0.81 14.74 14.32
C LEU A 188 0.61 14.26 14.00
N PHE A 189 0.93 13.95 12.74
CA PHE A 189 2.30 13.61 12.34
C PHE A 189 3.01 14.87 11.83
N PRO A 190 4.12 15.30 12.46
CA PRO A 190 4.84 16.48 12.00
C PRO A 190 5.22 16.34 10.53
N LYS A 191 5.08 17.44 9.76
CA LYS A 191 5.59 17.57 8.39
C LYS A 191 7.11 17.37 8.41
N ALA A 192 7.56 16.12 8.43
CA ALA A 192 8.93 15.76 8.78
C ALA A 192 9.92 15.83 7.60
N LEU A 193 9.44 16.15 6.38
CA LEU A 193 10.28 16.21 5.20
C LEU A 193 9.93 17.49 4.41
N ARG A 194 10.71 18.54 4.64
CA ARG A 194 10.92 19.66 3.71
C ARG A 194 12.36 19.65 3.27
#